data_AF-A0A3M1RKZ0-F1
#
_entry.id   AF-A0A3M1RKZ0-F1
#
_cell.length_a   1.000
_cell.length_b   1.000
_cell.length_c   1.000
_cell.angle_alpha   90.00
_cell.angle_beta   90.00
_cell.angle_gamma   90.00
#
_symmetry.space_group_name_H-M   'P 1'
#
loop_
_entity.id
_entity.type
_entity.pdbx_description
1 polymer ?
#
loop_
_entity_poly.entity_id
_entity_poly.type
_entity_poly.pdbx_seq_one_letter_code
_entity_poly.pdbx_strand_id
1 'polypeptide(L)' 'MERHRRWRALPSRLWSIGLGIMLTIFATQGAAVEHYSQELGLYRPPKPVTVPSFRLQSLDGNTIALEDLRGKIVFLN' A
#
# COMPACT_ATOMS: atom_id res chain seq x y z
N MET A 1 -22.42 -16.56 42.87
CA MET A 1 -23.64 -16.70 42.07
C MET A 1 -23.92 -15.33 41.41
N GLU A 2 -23.07 -14.93 40.48
CA GLU A 2 -23.26 -15.03 39.01
C GLU A 2 -24.31 -14.05 38.45
N ARG A 3 -23.85 -12.81 38.19
CA ARG A 3 -24.55 -11.88 37.31
C ARG A 3 -24.16 -12.19 35.87
N HIS A 4 -25.03 -12.92 35.17
CA HIS A 4 -24.93 -13.21 33.75
C HIS A 4 -24.89 -11.90 32.94
N ARG A 5 -23.68 -11.53 32.52
CA ARG A 5 -23.44 -10.45 31.57
C ARG A 5 -23.92 -10.94 30.20
N ARG A 6 -25.14 -10.55 29.80
CA ARG A 6 -25.71 -10.90 28.48
C ARG A 6 -24.92 -10.18 27.39
N TRP A 7 -24.01 -10.90 26.74
CA TRP A 7 -23.35 -10.46 25.52
C TRP A 7 -24.41 -10.41 24.41
N ARG A 8 -24.75 -9.18 23.97
CA ARG A 8 -25.61 -8.98 22.80
C ARG A 8 -24.84 -9.45 21.58
N ALA A 9 -25.21 -10.60 21.04
CA ALA A 9 -24.75 -11.04 19.73
C ALA A 9 -25.14 -9.97 18.70
N LEU A 10 -24.14 -9.41 18.02
CA LEU A 10 -24.33 -8.46 16.93
C LEU A 10 -25.06 -9.16 15.76
N PRO A 11 -26.02 -8.51 15.10
CA PRO A 11 -26.80 -9.14 14.03
C PRO A 11 -25.93 -9.47 12.82
N SER A 12 -26.05 -10.71 12.33
CA SER A 12 -25.27 -11.36 11.26
C SER A 12 -25.26 -10.62 9.91
N ARG A 13 -26.12 -9.61 9.72
CA ARG A 13 -26.21 -8.80 8.51
C ARG A 13 -25.09 -7.75 8.37
N LEU A 14 -24.36 -7.46 9.45
CA LEU A 14 -23.22 -6.53 9.42
C LEU A 14 -21.93 -7.14 8.87
N TRP A 15 -21.85 -8.48 8.79
CA TRP A 15 -20.64 -9.17 8.32
C TRP A 15 -20.43 -9.06 6.81
N SER A 16 -21.50 -9.00 6.00
CA SER A 16 -21.40 -8.95 4.54
C SER A 16 -20.97 -7.57 4.01
N ILE A 17 -21.25 -6.48 4.73
CA ILE A 17 -20.83 -5.13 4.33
C ILE A 17 -19.33 -4.94 4.59
N GLY A 18 -18.82 -5.47 5.69
CA GLY A 18 -17.39 -5.40 6.03
C GLY A 18 -16.49 -6.10 5.00
N LEU A 19 -16.93 -7.24 4.46
CA LEU A 19 -16.17 -7.99 3.46
C LEU A 19 -16.10 -7.25 2.10
N GLY A 20 -17.20 -6.61 1.69
CA GLY A 20 -17.26 -5.87 0.42
C GLY A 20 -16.35 -4.65 0.37
N ILE A 21 -16.21 -3.93 1.49
CA ILE A 21 -15.29 -2.77 1.61
C ILE A 21 -13.83 -3.23 1.65
N MET A 22 -13.54 -4.40 2.23
CA MET A 22 -12.17 -4.90 2.33
C MET A 22 -11.62 -5.35 0.97
N LEU A 23 -12.47 -5.89 0.08
CA LEU A 23 -12.05 -6.38 -1.24
C LEU A 23 -11.69 -5.25 -2.24
N THR A 24 -12.33 -4.08 -2.13
CA THR A 24 -12.09 -2.96 -3.06
C THR A 24 -10.76 -2.26 -2.81
N ILE A 25 -10.23 -2.30 -1.58
CA ILE A 25 -8.99 -1.59 -1.20
C ILE A 25 -7.75 -2.25 -1.84
N PHE A 26 -7.76 -3.56 -2.09
CA PHE A 26 -6.59 -4.25 -2.67
C PHE A 26 -6.52 -4.20 -4.20
N ALA A 27 -7.65 -4.06 -4.89
CA ALA A 27 -7.70 -4.13 -6.35
C ALA A 27 -7.09 -2.89 -7.04
N THR A 28 -7.08 -1.73 -6.39
CA THR A 28 -6.68 -0.44 -7.00
C THR A 28 -5.16 -0.24 -7.09
N GLN A 29 -4.35 -0.98 -6.32
CA GLN A 29 -2.90 -0.76 -6.28
C GLN A 29 -2.16 -1.27 -7.52
N GLY A 30 -2.64 -2.33 -8.17
CA GLY A 30 -2.01 -2.90 -9.36
C GLY A 30 -2.20 -2.05 -10.62
N ALA A 31 -3.39 -1.48 -10.79
CA ALA A 31 -3.76 -0.69 -11.97
C ALA A 31 -3.04 0.66 -12.04
N ALA A 32 -2.77 1.30 -10.89
CA ALA A 32 -2.07 2.58 -10.84
C ALA A 32 -0.66 2.49 -11.48
N VAL A 33 0.08 1.42 -11.22
CA VAL A 33 1.45 1.24 -11.73
C VAL A 33 1.49 1.08 -13.25
N GLU A 34 0.46 0.46 -13.85
CA GLU A 34 0.38 0.27 -15.30
C GLU A 34 0.18 1.58 -16.05
N HIS A 35 -0.72 2.43 -15.54
CA HIS A 35 -1.05 3.72 -16.14
C HIS A 35 0.16 4.65 -16.21
N TYR A 36 0.92 4.82 -15.12
CA TYR A 36 2.07 5.73 -15.10
C TYR A 36 3.19 5.30 -16.05
N SER A 37 3.41 3.98 -16.23
CA SER A 37 4.48 3.49 -17.11
C SER A 37 4.21 3.74 -18.59
N GLN A 38 2.95 3.64 -19.01
CA GLN A 38 2.54 3.84 -20.40
C GLN A 38 2.56 5.32 -20.79
N GLU A 39 2.10 6.23 -19.92
CA GLU A 39 2.09 7.67 -20.21
C GLU A 39 3.50 8.26 -20.33
N LEU A 40 4.45 7.75 -19.55
CA LEU A 40 5.82 8.26 -19.49
C LEU A 40 6.78 7.58 -20.47
N GLY A 41 6.31 6.59 -21.25
CA GLY A 41 7.14 5.83 -22.19
C GLY A 41 8.29 5.05 -21.52
N LEU A 42 8.13 4.69 -20.24
CA LEU A 42 9.18 4.06 -19.44
C LEU A 42 9.26 2.56 -19.73
N TYR A 43 10.48 2.05 -19.91
CA TYR A 43 10.71 0.60 -20.01
C TYR A 43 10.42 -0.06 -18.65
N ARG A 44 9.45 -0.98 -18.63
CA ARG A 44 9.11 -1.77 -17.44
C ARG A 44 9.88 -3.09 -17.45
N PRO A 45 10.72 -3.36 -16.45
CA PRO A 45 11.35 -4.66 -16.31
C PRO A 45 10.28 -5.77 -16.19
N PRO A 46 10.43 -6.91 -16.89
CA PRO A 46 9.44 -7.99 -16.86
C PRO A 46 9.37 -8.71 -15.51
N LYS A 47 10.36 -8.49 -14.63
CA LYS A 47 10.41 -9.03 -13.27
C LYS A 47 10.78 -7.92 -12.29
N PRO A 48 10.30 -7.99 -11.03
CA PRO A 48 10.78 -7.11 -9.97
C PRO A 48 12.30 -7.22 -9.88
N VAL A 49 12.98 -6.09 -10.03
CA VAL A 49 14.43 -5.98 -9.84
C VAL A 49 14.69 -5.39 -8.47
N THR A 50 15.61 -5.99 -7.74
CA THR A 50 16.08 -5.45 -6.45
C THR A 50 16.90 -4.20 -6.73
N VAL A 51 16.46 -3.07 -6.19
CA VAL A 51 17.21 -1.81 -6.26
C VAL A 51 18.30 -1.81 -5.17
N PRO A 52 19.52 -1.31 -5.46
CA PRO A 52 20.56 -1.15 -4.44
C PRO A 52 20.09 -0.25 -3.30
N SER A 53 20.50 -0.58 -2.07
CA SER A 53 20.30 0.31 -0.93
C SER A 53 21.26 1.49 -1.01
N PHE A 54 20.75 2.70 -0.86
CA PHE A 54 21.56 3.91 -0.74
C PHE A 54 20.87 4.96 0.12
N ARG A 55 21.68 5.91 0.58
CA ARG A 55 21.25 7.06 1.38
C ARG A 55 21.64 8.35 0.67
N LEU A 56 20.72 9.30 0.59
CA LEU A 56 20.95 10.63 0.01
C LEU A 56 20.78 11.69 1.09
N GLN A 57 21.50 12.80 0.94
CA GLN A 57 21.14 14.02 1.66
C GLN A 57 19.99 14.72 0.93
N SER A 58 18.95 15.06 1.68
CA SER A 58 17.92 16.00 1.26
C SER A 58 18.49 17.41 1.18
N LEU A 59 17.82 18.28 0.44
CA LEU A 59 18.10 19.72 0.40
C LEU A 59 17.99 20.36 1.79
N ASP A 60 17.19 19.78 2.68
CA ASP A 60 17.03 20.22 4.07
C ASP A 60 18.15 19.72 5.00
N GLY A 61 19.17 19.03 4.47
CA GLY A 61 20.27 18.43 5.23
C GLY A 61 19.93 17.10 5.93
N ASN A 62 18.69 16.62 5.81
CA ASN A 62 18.28 15.32 6.35
C ASN A 62 18.85 14.16 5.53
N THR A 63 19.14 13.02 6.16
CA THR A 63 19.50 11.79 5.44
C THR A 63 18.25 10.99 5.13
N ILE A 64 18.03 10.66 3.86
CA ILE A 64 16.90 9.85 3.38
C ILE A 64 17.46 8.53 2.86
N ALA A 65 16.95 7.41 3.37
CA ALA A 65 17.26 6.09 2.84
C ALA A 65 16.21 5.68 1.80
N LEU A 66 16.60 4.95 0.76
CA LEU A 66 15.65 4.50 -0.26
C LEU A 66 14.55 3.60 0.34
N GLU A 67 14.87 2.87 1.41
CA GLU A 67 13.95 2.01 2.13
C GLU A 67 12.78 2.79 2.76
N ASP A 68 13.00 4.05 3.14
CA ASP A 68 11.99 4.93 3.71
C ASP A 68 10.94 5.35 2.67
N LEU A 69 11.23 5.17 1.38
CA LEU A 69 10.38 5.52 0.25
C LEU A 69 9.63 4.32 -0.35
N ARG A 70 9.67 3.15 0.30
CA ARG A 70 8.90 1.97 -0.15
C ARG A 70 7.41 2.28 -0.26
N GLY A 71 6.80 1.80 -1.34
CA GLY A 71 5.38 2.06 -1.64
C GLY A 71 5.11 3.43 -2.27
N LYS A 72 6.14 4.26 -2.49
CA LYS A 72 6.06 5.50 -3.25
C LYS A 72 6.75 5.35 -4.60
N ILE A 73 6.28 6.09 -5.60
CA ILE A 73 6.98 6.25 -6.88
C ILE A 73 8.05 7.32 -6.67
N VAL A 74 9.30 7.01 -7.03
CA VAL A 74 10.46 7.90 -6.85
C VAL A 74 11.15 8.06 -8.20
N PHE A 75 11.46 9.31 -8.56
CA PHE A 75 12.33 9.62 -9.69
C PHE A 75 13.74 9.89 -9.18
N LEU A 76 14.71 9.20 -9.78
CA LEU A 76 16.15 9.41 -9.56
C LEU A 76 16.73 10.03 -10.82
N ASN A 77 17.46 11.14 -10.64
CA ASN A 77 18.19 11.84 -11.69
C ASN A 77 19.63 12.03 -11.23
#